data_AF-A0A351THD1-F1
#
_entry.id   AF-A0A351THD1-F1
#
_cell.length_a   1.000
_cell.length_b   1.000
_cell.length_c   1.000
_cell.angle_alpha   90.00
_cell.angle_beta   90.00
_cell.angle_gamma   90.00
#
_symmetry.space_group_name_H-M   'P 1'
#
loop_
_entity.id
_entity.type
_entity.pdbx_description
1 polymer ?
#
loop_
_entity_poly.entity_id
_entity_poly.type
_entity_poly.pdbx_seq_one_letter_code
_entity_poly.pdbx_strand_id
1 'polypeptide(L)'
;MQSFLKITGAGGHITEVEIFPTYYPYNRTLAVVLFIKGSRRAEMYGNLTCCLDDAPGRNRAYIDINNMGEDVLEALEEGGFGARTGRQCRSGYVTYPEFEFREDVLKAYAGKDYKMYLKWQDGLKDEEEYISAKCRQCRKNFTFIVKKSAARKFREYEQGARYLIQDIFPEMSAADRGLFARGQNMCGICFRRMFG
;
A
#
# COMPACT_ATOMS: atom_id res chain seq x y z
N MET A 1 12.24 -7.29 23.85
CA MET A 1 11.84 -7.23 22.43
C MET A 1 12.85 -6.33 21.73
N GLN A 2 13.48 -6.81 20.66
CA GLN A 2 14.50 -6.03 19.95
C GLN A 2 13.82 -4.82 19.31
N SER A 3 14.28 -3.61 19.63
CA SER A 3 13.58 -2.37 19.26
C SER A 3 14.07 -1.76 17.94
N PHE A 4 14.89 -2.47 17.18
CA PHE A 4 15.53 -1.98 15.96
C PHE A 4 15.95 -3.15 15.07
N LEU A 5 15.97 -2.89 13.77
CA LEU A 5 16.45 -3.80 12.72
C LEU A 5 17.87 -3.37 12.32
N LYS A 6 18.73 -4.34 12.01
CA LYS A 6 20.05 -4.07 11.43
C LYS A 6 19.97 -4.32 9.93
N ILE A 7 20.36 -3.34 9.13
CA ILE A 7 20.37 -3.44 7.66
C ILE A 7 21.78 -3.23 7.16
N THR A 8 22.19 -4.05 6.20
CA THR A 8 23.46 -3.90 5.51
C THR A 8 23.27 -2.96 4.31
N GLY A 9 23.85 -1.76 4.38
CA GLY A 9 23.84 -0.83 3.26
C GLY A 9 24.87 -1.19 2.18
N ALA A 10 24.76 -0.51 1.03
CA ALA A 10 25.78 -0.59 -0.02
C ALA A 10 27.17 -0.25 0.54
N GLY A 11 28.13 -1.16 0.38
CA GLY A 11 29.48 -1.05 0.95
C GLY A 11 29.70 -1.85 2.25
N GLY A 12 28.71 -2.60 2.73
CA GLY A 12 28.84 -3.48 3.91
C GLY A 12 28.66 -2.76 5.25
N HIS A 13 28.26 -1.49 5.23
CA HIS A 13 28.00 -0.73 6.45
C HIS A 13 26.69 -1.16 7.09
N ILE A 14 26.76 -1.62 8.34
CA ILE A 14 25.58 -1.97 9.12
C ILE A 14 24.96 -0.69 9.70
N THR A 15 23.68 -0.49 9.44
CA THR A 15 22.88 0.61 9.96
C THR A 15 21.77 0.06 10.84
N GLU A 16 21.61 0.62 12.04
CA GLU A 16 20.48 0.30 12.91
C GLU A 16 19.30 1.22 12.60
N VAL A 17 18.13 0.65 12.34
CA VAL A 17 16.91 1.37 11.97
C VAL A 17 15.72 0.98 12.85
N GLU A 18 14.76 1.88 12.98
CA GLU A 18 13.49 1.67 13.64
C GLU A 18 12.37 1.62 12.60
N ILE A 19 11.40 0.72 12.79
CA ILE A 19 10.24 0.61 11.92
C ILE A 19 9.17 1.63 12.30
N PHE A 20 8.43 2.11 11.30
CA PHE A 20 7.28 2.97 11.48
C PHE A 20 6.11 2.47 10.62
N PRO A 21 5.15 1.75 11.23
CA PRO A 21 3.96 1.26 10.52
C PRO A 21 3.00 2.39 10.15
N THR A 22 2.60 2.42 8.89
CA THR A 22 1.65 3.36 8.28
C THR A 22 0.88 2.66 7.15
N TYR A 23 0.41 3.38 6.14
CA TYR A 23 -0.32 2.80 5.01
C TYR A 23 -0.01 3.54 3.71
N TYR A 24 -0.18 2.86 2.57
CA TYR A 24 -0.14 3.50 1.27
C TYR A 24 -1.48 4.20 0.96
N PRO A 25 -1.48 5.49 0.57
CA PRO A 25 -2.72 6.17 0.18
C PRO A 25 -3.42 5.56 -1.03
N TYR A 26 -2.69 4.84 -1.89
CA TYR A 26 -3.18 4.26 -3.15
C TYR A 26 -4.23 3.17 -2.90
N ASN A 27 -3.87 2.13 -2.12
CA ASN A 27 -4.67 0.93 -1.89
C ASN A 27 -4.87 0.61 -0.39
N ARG A 28 -4.44 1.51 0.52
CA ARG A 28 -4.57 1.38 1.98
C ARG A 28 -3.92 0.13 2.58
N THR A 29 -3.00 -0.50 1.87
CA THR A 29 -2.22 -1.62 2.40
C THR A 29 -1.18 -1.13 3.41
N LEU A 30 -0.62 -2.06 4.19
CA LEU A 30 0.42 -1.76 5.17
C LEU A 30 1.64 -1.17 4.46
N ALA A 31 2.10 -0.03 4.95
CA ALA A 31 3.41 0.51 4.62
C ALA A 31 4.29 0.49 5.86
N VAL A 32 5.54 0.10 5.73
CA VAL A 32 6.53 0.20 6.81
C VAL A 32 7.68 1.07 6.34
N VAL A 33 7.88 2.19 7.04
CA VAL A 33 8.97 3.14 6.77
C VAL A 33 10.07 2.93 7.81
N LEU A 34 11.32 3.04 7.39
CA LEU A 34 12.50 2.88 8.23
C LEU A 34 13.13 4.24 8.51
N PHE A 35 13.49 4.47 9.77
CA PHE A 35 14.23 5.66 10.21
C PHE A 35 15.52 5.23 10.91
N ILE A 36 16.58 6.03 10.78
CA ILE A 36 17.83 5.78 11.52
C ILE A 36 17.51 5.76 13.01
N LYS A 37 17.97 4.73 13.73
CA LYS A 37 17.70 4.55 15.16
C LYS A 37 18.15 5.77 15.95
N GLY A 38 17.30 6.25 16.84
CA GLY A 38 17.59 7.41 17.68
C GLY A 38 17.43 8.77 16.99
N SER A 39 17.18 8.81 15.67
CA SER A 39 16.92 10.06 14.93
C SER A 39 15.60 10.74 15.31
N ARG A 40 14.73 10.07 16.09
CA ARG A 40 13.37 10.53 16.42
C ARG A 40 12.55 10.86 15.17
N ARG A 41 12.73 10.04 14.12
CA ARG A 41 12.10 10.18 12.79
C ARG A 41 12.54 11.41 12.00
N ALA A 42 13.69 12.00 12.33
CA ALA A 42 14.27 13.09 11.55
C ALA A 42 15.00 12.60 10.29
N GLU A 43 15.53 11.37 10.31
CA GLU A 43 16.34 10.84 9.22
C GLU A 43 15.74 9.52 8.71
N MET A 44 15.13 9.59 7.52
CA MET A 44 14.53 8.44 6.87
C MET A 44 15.61 7.60 6.20
N TYR A 45 15.61 6.30 6.47
CA TYR A 45 16.47 5.35 5.76
C TYR A 45 15.84 4.94 4.43
N GLY A 46 14.56 4.55 4.45
CA GLY A 46 13.85 4.10 3.25
C GLY A 46 12.48 3.49 3.55
N ASN A 47 11.78 3.07 2.50
CA ASN A 47 10.56 2.27 2.64
C ASN A 47 10.95 0.80 2.65
N LEU A 48 10.60 0.07 3.72
CA LEU A 48 10.84 -1.37 3.81
C LEU A 48 9.90 -2.14 2.86
N THR A 49 8.68 -1.63 2.70
CA THR A 49 7.64 -2.26 1.87
C THR A 49 7.52 -1.53 0.54
N CYS A 50 6.89 -2.17 -0.45
CA CYS A 50 6.50 -1.55 -1.71
C CYS A 50 4.97 -1.58 -1.92
N CYS A 51 4.45 -0.51 -2.54
CA CYS A 51 3.04 -0.42 -2.91
C CYS A 51 2.80 -1.07 -4.28
N LEU A 52 2.23 -2.26 -4.30
CA LEU A 52 1.86 -2.97 -5.53
C LEU A 52 0.34 -2.98 -5.73
N ASP A 53 -0.09 -3.34 -6.93
CA ASP A 53 -1.52 -3.45 -7.26
C ASP A 53 -2.20 -4.56 -6.44
N ASP A 54 -1.51 -5.67 -6.21
CA ASP A 54 -1.99 -6.69 -5.28
C ASP A 54 -1.97 -6.10 -3.86
N ALA A 55 -3.13 -6.15 -3.20
CA ALA A 55 -3.30 -5.67 -1.85
C ALA A 55 -3.16 -6.83 -0.86
N PRO A 56 -1.96 -7.07 -0.30
CA PRO A 56 -1.79 -8.09 0.72
C PRO A 56 -2.67 -7.74 1.93
N GLY A 57 -3.19 -8.79 2.56
CA GLY A 57 -4.14 -8.66 3.66
C GLY A 57 -3.57 -7.98 4.91
N ARG A 58 -4.35 -8.00 5.99
CA ARG A 58 -3.97 -7.40 7.28
C ARG A 58 -2.54 -7.81 7.71
N ASN A 59 -1.74 -6.81 8.08
CA ASN A 59 -0.35 -6.93 8.53
C ASN A 59 0.60 -7.64 7.54
N ARG A 60 0.18 -7.81 6.28
CA ARG A 60 1.01 -8.34 5.21
C ARG A 60 1.43 -7.22 4.27
N ALA A 61 2.64 -7.31 3.76
CA ALA A 61 3.15 -6.39 2.75
C ALA A 61 4.21 -7.08 1.88
N TYR A 62 4.42 -6.53 0.69
CA TYR A 62 5.54 -6.91 -0.15
C TYR A 62 6.79 -6.13 0.27
N ILE A 63 7.91 -6.83 0.48
CA ILE A 63 9.18 -6.22 0.92
C ILE A 63 9.93 -5.69 -0.30
N ASP A 64 10.37 -4.43 -0.22
CA ASP A 64 11.09 -3.71 -1.28
C ASP A 64 12.56 -4.14 -1.37
N ILE A 65 12.79 -5.42 -1.70
CA ILE A 65 14.13 -5.99 -1.85
C ILE A 65 14.97 -5.28 -2.93
N ASN A 66 14.32 -4.60 -3.89
CA ASN A 66 15.02 -3.84 -4.92
C ASN A 66 15.83 -2.69 -4.34
N ASN A 67 15.31 -2.06 -3.28
CA ASN A 67 15.97 -0.93 -2.62
C ASN A 67 16.62 -1.33 -1.29
N MET A 68 16.13 -2.37 -0.62
CA MET A 68 16.61 -2.80 0.69
C MET A 68 17.67 -3.91 0.65
N GLY A 69 17.84 -4.59 -0.48
CA GLY A 69 18.61 -5.83 -0.56
C GLY A 69 17.79 -7.05 -0.14
N GLU A 70 18.23 -8.25 -0.53
CA GLU A 70 17.56 -9.51 -0.14
C GLU A 70 17.83 -9.91 1.31
N ASP A 71 18.99 -9.52 1.86
CA ASP A 71 19.43 -9.81 3.23
C ASP A 71 18.50 -9.21 4.29
N VAL A 72 17.73 -8.16 3.95
CA VAL A 72 16.71 -7.58 4.83
C VAL A 72 15.67 -8.61 5.26
N LEU A 73 15.38 -9.63 4.44
CA LEU A 73 14.38 -10.66 4.77
C LEU A 73 14.86 -11.53 5.93
N GLU A 74 16.12 -11.96 5.89
CA GLU A 74 16.74 -12.73 6.97
C GLU A 74 16.81 -11.88 8.24
N ALA A 75 17.25 -10.63 8.12
CA ALA A 75 17.31 -9.71 9.25
C ALA A 75 15.93 -9.47 9.93
N LEU A 76 14.84 -9.42 9.15
CA LEU A 76 13.48 -9.32 9.68
C LEU A 76 13.06 -10.57 10.45
N GLU A 77 13.36 -11.76 9.91
CA GLU A 77 13.00 -13.03 10.53
C GLU A 77 13.82 -13.30 11.80
N GLU A 78 15.14 -13.13 11.73
CA GLU A 78 16.04 -13.26 12.88
C GLU A 78 15.73 -12.22 13.97
N GLY A 79 15.35 -11.00 13.58
CA GLY A 79 14.89 -9.95 14.47
C GLY A 79 13.49 -10.19 15.05
N GLY A 80 12.78 -11.24 14.62
CA GLY A 80 11.46 -11.62 15.11
C GLY A 80 10.34 -10.67 14.68
N PHE A 81 10.49 -9.96 13.56
CA PHE A 81 9.49 -9.02 13.04
C PHE A 81 8.30 -9.72 12.36
N GLY A 82 8.46 -10.98 11.96
CA GLY A 82 7.46 -11.73 11.21
C GLY A 82 8.08 -12.88 10.44
N ALA A 83 7.41 -13.32 9.38
CA ALA A 83 7.89 -14.36 8.48
C ALA A 83 7.43 -14.14 7.04
N ARG A 84 8.21 -14.63 6.07
CA ARG A 84 7.76 -14.75 4.67
C ARG A 84 6.58 -15.71 4.59
N THR A 85 5.58 -15.37 3.76
CA THR A 85 4.39 -16.23 3.59
C THR A 85 4.56 -17.27 2.48
N GLY A 86 5.61 -17.15 1.67
CA GLY A 86 5.81 -17.92 0.44
C GLY A 86 5.11 -17.35 -0.79
N ARG A 87 4.18 -16.40 -0.64
CA ARG A 87 3.62 -15.64 -1.78
C ARG A 87 4.63 -14.61 -2.29
N GLN A 88 4.53 -14.31 -3.57
CA GLN A 88 5.35 -13.31 -4.24
C GLN A 88 4.52 -12.54 -5.27
N CYS A 89 4.90 -11.30 -5.55
CA CYS A 89 4.30 -10.47 -6.59
C CYS A 89 5.39 -9.92 -7.50
N ARG A 90 5.22 -10.07 -8.81
CA ARG A 90 6.15 -9.54 -9.81
C ARG A 90 5.69 -8.16 -10.28
N SER A 91 6.61 -7.20 -10.27
CA SER A 91 6.42 -5.90 -10.92
C SER A 91 7.67 -5.55 -11.73
N GLY A 92 7.50 -5.37 -13.04
CA GLY A 92 8.62 -5.23 -13.98
C GLY A 92 9.56 -6.44 -13.94
N TYR A 93 10.83 -6.18 -13.63
CA TYR A 93 11.90 -7.18 -13.55
C TYR A 93 12.13 -7.73 -12.15
N VAL A 94 11.40 -7.25 -11.14
CA VAL A 94 11.61 -7.64 -9.74
C VAL A 94 10.45 -8.48 -9.24
N THR A 95 10.75 -9.48 -8.41
CA THR A 95 9.77 -10.32 -7.71
C THR A 95 9.85 -10.05 -6.22
N TYR A 96 8.81 -9.41 -5.68
CA TYR A 96 8.77 -8.96 -4.30
C TYR A 96 8.12 -10.05 -3.42
N PRO A 97 8.79 -10.51 -2.36
CA PRO A 97 8.23 -11.50 -1.44
C PRO A 97 7.19 -10.86 -0.51
N GLU A 98 6.09 -11.56 -0.28
CA GLU A 98 5.12 -11.20 0.75
C GLU A 98 5.65 -11.61 2.13
N PHE A 99 5.53 -10.69 3.07
CA PHE A 99 5.92 -10.87 4.45
C PHE A 99 4.74 -10.57 5.37
N GLU A 100 4.49 -11.45 6.34
CA GLU A 100 3.52 -11.25 7.39
C GLU A 100 4.21 -10.74 8.64
N PHE A 101 3.94 -9.48 8.97
CA PHE A 101 4.46 -8.86 10.18
C PHE A 101 3.66 -9.30 11.40
N ARG A 102 4.38 -9.56 12.48
CA ARG A 102 3.79 -9.81 13.78
C ARG A 102 3.06 -8.57 14.30
N GLU A 103 1.80 -8.73 14.66
CA GLU A 103 0.96 -7.62 15.12
C GLU A 103 1.49 -6.98 16.41
N ASP A 104 2.04 -7.76 17.34
CA ASP A 104 2.62 -7.23 18.59
C ASP A 104 3.86 -6.38 18.32
N VAL A 105 4.68 -6.75 17.32
CA VAL A 105 5.81 -5.94 16.85
C VAL A 105 5.30 -4.62 16.29
N LEU A 106 4.36 -4.63 15.33
CA LEU A 106 3.81 -3.40 14.75
C LEU A 106 3.16 -2.50 15.82
N LYS A 107 2.47 -3.10 16.80
CA LYS A 107 1.85 -2.39 17.91
C LYS A 107 2.84 -1.66 18.81
N ALA A 108 4.04 -2.19 19.00
CA ALA A 108 5.10 -1.52 19.75
C ALA A 108 5.50 -0.17 19.13
N TYR A 109 5.30 -0.01 17.82
CA TYR A 109 5.58 1.22 17.07
C TYR A 109 4.30 1.95 16.61
N ALA A 110 3.13 1.54 17.11
CA ALA A 110 1.84 2.02 16.62
C ALA A 110 1.63 3.51 16.87
N GLY A 111 1.65 4.27 15.78
CA GLY A 111 1.15 5.64 15.73
C GLY A 111 -0.35 5.73 15.41
N LYS A 112 -0.83 6.96 15.26
CA LYS A 112 -2.18 7.25 14.76
C LYS A 112 -2.47 6.59 13.39
N ASP A 113 -1.45 6.46 12.55
CA ASP A 113 -1.58 5.96 11.18
C ASP A 113 -1.80 4.44 11.16
N TYR A 114 -1.06 3.68 11.96
CA TYR A 114 -1.30 2.24 12.09
C TYR A 114 -2.67 1.94 12.71
N LYS A 115 -3.12 2.73 13.69
CA LYS A 115 -4.49 2.61 14.25
C LYS A 115 -5.56 2.87 13.19
N MET A 116 -5.33 3.85 12.30
CA MET A 116 -6.23 4.12 11.20
C MET A 116 -6.23 2.99 10.15
N TYR A 117 -5.04 2.49 9.81
CA TYR A 117 -4.87 1.31 8.97
C TYR A 117 -5.68 0.13 9.49
N LEU A 118 -5.54 -0.22 10.78
CA LEU A 118 -6.28 -1.32 11.39
C LEU A 118 -7.79 -1.14 11.25
N LYS A 119 -8.33 0.06 11.51
CA LYS A 119 -9.76 0.34 11.33
C LYS A 119 -10.25 0.09 9.90
N TRP A 120 -9.42 0.40 8.90
CA TRP A 120 -9.76 0.11 7.51
C TRP A 120 -9.68 -1.39 7.22
N GLN A 121 -8.66 -2.07 7.70
CA GLN A 121 -8.55 -3.52 7.53
C GLN A 121 -9.68 -4.29 8.22
N ASP A 122 -10.10 -3.86 9.41
CA ASP A 122 -11.20 -4.47 10.16
C ASP A 122 -12.57 -4.30 9.46
N GLY A 123 -12.71 -3.25 8.65
CA GLY A 123 -13.93 -2.97 7.87
C GLY A 123 -13.94 -3.57 6.46
N LEU A 124 -12.82 -4.14 6.01
CA LEU A 124 -12.66 -4.69 4.67
C LEU A 124 -13.02 -6.18 4.66
N LYS A 125 -13.87 -6.62 3.72
CA LYS A 125 -14.21 -8.04 3.57
C LYS A 125 -13.18 -8.77 2.70
N ASP A 126 -13.14 -10.09 2.83
CA ASP A 126 -12.17 -10.95 2.13
C ASP A 126 -12.17 -10.77 0.60
N GLU A 127 -13.33 -10.53 0.00
CA GLU A 127 -13.49 -10.34 -1.46
C GLU A 127 -13.45 -8.87 -1.91
N GLU A 128 -13.08 -7.97 -1.00
CA GLU A 128 -13.02 -6.54 -1.24
C GLU A 128 -11.57 -6.03 -1.19
N GLU A 129 -11.31 -4.92 -1.87
CA GLU A 129 -10.07 -4.16 -1.75
C GLU A 129 -10.36 -2.66 -1.89
N TYR A 130 -9.40 -1.85 -1.48
CA TYR A 130 -9.46 -0.41 -1.67
C TYR A 130 -8.87 -0.02 -3.03
N ILE A 131 -9.59 0.81 -3.77
CA ILE A 131 -9.05 1.56 -4.90
C ILE A 131 -9.14 3.05 -4.63
N SER A 132 -8.20 3.82 -5.19
CA SER A 132 -8.23 5.28 -5.06
C SER A 132 -8.18 5.97 -6.41
N ALA A 133 -8.87 7.10 -6.50
CA ALA A 133 -8.80 8.01 -7.64
C ALA A 133 -8.51 9.43 -7.18
N LYS A 134 -7.72 10.16 -7.98
CA LYS A 134 -7.43 11.56 -7.75
C LYS A 134 -8.18 12.41 -8.76
N CYS A 135 -8.98 13.36 -8.29
CA CYS A 135 -9.63 14.32 -9.17
C CYS A 135 -8.57 15.19 -9.87
N ARG A 136 -8.62 15.31 -11.20
CA ARG A 136 -7.69 16.19 -11.94
C ARG A 136 -7.88 17.67 -11.63
N GLN A 137 -9.11 18.08 -11.31
CA GLN A 137 -9.44 19.48 -11.07
C GLN A 137 -9.04 19.94 -9.67
N CYS A 138 -9.57 19.30 -8.62
CA CYS A 138 -9.31 19.73 -7.23
C CYS A 138 -8.16 18.97 -6.56
N ARG A 139 -7.55 17.98 -7.22
CA ARG A 139 -6.42 17.18 -6.73
C ARG A 139 -6.70 16.38 -5.45
N LYS A 140 -7.95 16.35 -4.96
CA LYS A 140 -8.37 15.53 -3.82
C LYS A 140 -8.33 14.05 -4.20
N ASN A 141 -7.85 13.23 -3.27
CA ASN A 141 -7.90 11.77 -3.35
C ASN A 141 -9.24 11.27 -2.80
N PHE A 142 -9.81 10.30 -3.49
CA PHE A 142 -11.03 9.59 -3.11
C PHE A 142 -10.68 8.12 -3.03
N THR A 143 -11.16 7.43 -2.01
CA THR A 143 -10.90 6.01 -1.77
C THR A 143 -12.23 5.30 -1.68
N PHE A 144 -12.32 4.13 -2.31
CA PHE A 144 -13.53 3.33 -2.42
C PHE A 144 -13.23 1.88 -2.09
N ILE A 145 -14.17 1.20 -1.44
CA ILE A 145 -14.16 -0.25 -1.26
C ILE A 145 -14.89 -0.85 -2.45
N VAL A 146 -14.24 -1.77 -3.15
CA VAL A 146 -14.79 -2.47 -4.31
C VAL A 146 -14.50 -3.96 -4.23
N LYS A 147 -15.25 -4.77 -4.97
CA LYS A 147 -14.91 -6.19 -5.13
C LYS A 147 -13.55 -6.33 -5.84
N LYS A 148 -12.73 -7.28 -5.41
CA LYS A 148 -11.45 -7.62 -6.05
C LYS A 148 -11.59 -7.91 -7.54
N SER A 149 -12.69 -8.55 -7.94
CA SER A 149 -13.01 -8.81 -9.35
C SER A 149 -13.24 -7.52 -10.17
N ALA A 150 -13.84 -6.49 -9.56
CA ALA A 150 -14.09 -5.20 -10.21
C ALA A 150 -12.80 -4.38 -10.30
N ALA A 151 -11.99 -4.36 -9.23
CA ALA A 151 -10.67 -3.72 -9.26
C ALA A 151 -9.72 -4.36 -10.28
N ARG A 152 -9.74 -5.70 -10.44
CA ARG A 152 -9.00 -6.38 -11.53
C ARG A 152 -9.43 -5.88 -12.92
N LYS A 153 -10.75 -5.87 -13.19
CA LYS A 153 -11.29 -5.33 -14.45
C LYS A 153 -10.93 -3.84 -14.64
N PHE A 154 -10.91 -3.07 -13.56
CA PHE A 154 -10.49 -1.68 -13.60
C PHE A 154 -9.02 -1.52 -13.99
N ARG A 155 -8.12 -2.34 -13.44
CA ARG A 155 -6.70 -2.34 -13.84
C ARG A 155 -6.51 -2.72 -15.31
N GLU A 156 -7.23 -3.73 -15.80
CA GLU A 156 -7.27 -4.07 -17.24
C GLU A 156 -7.83 -2.90 -18.08
N TYR A 157 -8.88 -2.25 -17.60
CA TYR A 157 -9.43 -1.04 -18.21
C TYR A 157 -8.40 0.08 -18.27
N GLU A 158 -7.59 0.29 -17.23
CA GLU A 158 -6.51 1.29 -17.27
C GLU A 158 -5.47 0.96 -18.34
N GLN A 159 -5.16 -0.33 -18.53
CA GLN A 159 -4.17 -0.82 -19.51
C GLN A 159 -4.63 -0.81 -20.97
N GLY A 160 -5.93 -0.63 -21.27
CA GLY A 160 -6.40 -0.61 -22.66
C GLY A 160 -7.68 -1.35 -22.92
N ALA A 161 -8.10 -2.22 -22.00
CA ALA A 161 -9.25 -3.09 -22.22
C ALA A 161 -10.53 -2.27 -22.49
N ARG A 162 -11.35 -2.77 -23.43
CA ARG A 162 -12.56 -2.11 -23.90
C ARG A 162 -13.74 -2.42 -22.97
N TYR A 163 -13.67 -1.92 -21.75
CA TYR A 163 -14.78 -1.95 -20.80
C TYR A 163 -15.44 -0.57 -20.73
N LEU A 164 -16.75 -0.53 -20.49
CA LEU A 164 -17.40 0.70 -20.05
C LEU A 164 -17.28 0.79 -18.52
N ILE A 165 -17.01 1.98 -18.00
CA ILE A 165 -16.77 2.14 -16.56
C ILE A 165 -18.01 1.75 -15.72
N GLN A 166 -19.21 1.92 -16.28
CA GLN A 166 -20.46 1.47 -15.67
C GLN A 166 -20.57 -0.05 -15.52
N ASP A 167 -19.91 -0.83 -16.39
CA ASP A 167 -19.94 -2.29 -16.34
C ASP A 167 -18.94 -2.84 -15.31
N ILE A 168 -17.89 -2.05 -15.03
CA ILE A 168 -16.90 -2.35 -13.99
C ILE A 168 -17.47 -2.03 -12.61
N PHE A 169 -18.14 -0.88 -12.49
CA PHE A 169 -18.68 -0.38 -11.22
C PHE A 169 -20.19 -0.06 -11.32
N PRO A 170 -21.06 -1.06 -11.50
CA PRO A 170 -22.49 -0.83 -11.70
C PRO A 170 -23.16 -0.15 -10.49
N GLU A 171 -22.69 -0.48 -9.28
CA GLU A 171 -23.23 0.03 -8.01
C GLU A 171 -22.73 1.44 -7.65
N MET A 172 -21.73 1.96 -8.36
CA MET A 172 -21.23 3.32 -8.09
C MET A 172 -22.12 4.37 -8.75
N SER A 173 -22.28 5.51 -8.06
CA SER A 173 -22.96 6.67 -8.62
C SER A 173 -22.28 7.14 -9.91
N ALA A 174 -23.01 7.81 -10.81
CA ALA A 174 -22.41 8.40 -12.02
C ALA A 174 -21.29 9.39 -11.67
N ALA A 175 -21.45 10.15 -10.57
CA ALA A 175 -20.46 11.09 -10.10
C ALA A 175 -19.14 10.41 -9.64
N ASP A 176 -19.24 9.24 -8.99
CA ASP A 176 -18.06 8.51 -8.53
C ASP A 176 -17.40 7.74 -9.66
N ARG A 177 -18.18 7.13 -10.55
CA ARG A 177 -17.65 6.52 -11.79
C ARG A 177 -16.86 7.51 -12.63
N GLY A 178 -17.28 8.77 -12.65
CA GLY A 178 -16.58 9.85 -13.34
C GLY A 178 -15.14 10.10 -12.86
N LEU A 179 -14.78 9.68 -11.64
CA LEU A 179 -13.40 9.72 -11.16
C LEU A 179 -12.52 8.66 -11.84
N PHE A 180 -13.10 7.52 -12.20
CA PHE A 180 -12.40 6.38 -12.77
C PHE A 180 -12.49 6.32 -14.30
N ALA A 181 -13.46 7.02 -14.89
CA ALA A 181 -13.64 7.07 -16.33
C ALA A 181 -12.47 7.77 -17.04
N ARG A 182 -11.94 7.11 -18.09
CA ARG A 182 -10.99 7.71 -19.04
C ARG A 182 -11.59 8.98 -19.64
N GLY A 183 -10.81 10.06 -19.64
CA GLY A 183 -11.22 11.35 -20.18
C GLY A 183 -11.91 12.28 -19.17
N GLN A 184 -12.66 11.76 -18.19
CA GLN A 184 -13.30 12.59 -17.16
C GLN A 184 -12.38 12.82 -15.96
N ASN A 185 -12.02 11.76 -15.24
CA ASN A 185 -11.13 11.76 -14.06
C ASN A 185 -11.38 12.96 -13.10
N MET A 186 -12.65 13.22 -12.80
CA MET A 186 -13.10 14.42 -12.09
C MET A 186 -14.21 14.08 -11.11
N CYS A 187 -14.16 14.64 -9.90
CA CYS A 187 -15.22 14.41 -8.91
C CYS A 187 -16.52 15.10 -9.33
N GLY A 188 -17.65 14.58 -8.86
CA GLY A 188 -18.98 15.12 -9.20
C GLY A 188 -19.16 16.60 -8.86
N ILE A 189 -18.53 17.12 -7.81
CA ILE A 189 -18.58 18.54 -7.46
C ILE A 189 -17.88 19.39 -8.52
N CYS A 190 -16.66 19.02 -8.92
CA CYS A 190 -15.92 19.73 -9.95
C CYS A 190 -16.60 19.59 -11.31
N PHE A 191 -17.14 18.41 -11.63
CA PHE A 191 -17.86 18.18 -12.87
C PHE A 191 -19.08 19.10 -13.00
N ARG A 192 -19.95 19.15 -11.99
CA ARG A 192 -21.10 20.05 -11.97
C ARG A 192 -20.71 21.51 -12.08
N ARG A 193 -19.62 21.93 -11.41
CA ARG A 193 -19.14 23.32 -11.53
C ARG A 193 -18.68 23.68 -12.95
N MET A 194 -18.21 22.71 -13.73
CA MET A 194 -17.67 22.97 -15.07
C MET A 194 -18.71 22.82 -16.18
N PHE A 195 -19.70 21.94 -16.01
CA PHE A 195 -20.60 21.53 -17.09
C PHE A 195 -22.10 21.53 -16.71
N GLY A 196 -22.44 21.85 -15.46
CA GLY A 196 -23.81 21.84 -14.95
C GLY A 196 -24.40 23.22 -14.75
#